data_AF-A0A5Q0BFJ2-F1
#
_entry.id   AF-A0A5Q0BFJ2-F1
#
_cell.length_a   1.000
_cell.length_b   1.000
_cell.length_c   1.000
_cell.angle_alpha   90.00
_cell.angle_beta   90.00
_cell.angle_gamma   90.00
#
_symmetry.space_group_name_H-M   'P 1'
#
loop_
_entity.id
_entity.type
_entity.pdbx_description
1 polymer ?
#
loop_
_entity_poly.entity_id
_entity_poly.type
_entity_poly.pdbx_seq_one_letter_code
_entity_poly.pdbx_strand_id
1 'polypeptide(L)'
;MQPVTLKMRGLLFLYSTQNLVGCLLAMGGLGLFFSGLIADWWFPIVVGLYAVGWFAVPGDKELELRIRNETTQSDLTEGIEELIDKSRSKLPQEAVDRLLQIRDVVVALAPKLFAGGIAMNSSISLVNAVNRDLPETVQNYLRLPAAFATLHVIDNGKTSKQLLIDQLDLLSGQLSKIAESVYKEDADALVVNGRFLQEKFHAVSFIG
;
A
#
# COMPACT_ATOMS: atom_id res chain seq x y z
N MET A 1 -6.02 35.39 -14.22
CA MET A 1 -4.83 35.95 -13.53
C MET A 1 -5.34 36.55 -12.22
N GLN A 2 -5.03 36.06 -11.02
CA GLN A 2 -3.68 35.90 -10.46
C GLN A 2 -3.51 34.60 -9.63
N PRO A 3 -2.32 33.97 -9.63
CA PRO A 3 -2.06 32.73 -8.92
C PRO A 3 -1.80 33.00 -7.43
N VAL A 4 -2.48 32.26 -6.55
CA VAL A 4 -2.24 32.31 -5.10
C VAL A 4 -0.91 31.58 -4.82
N THR A 5 0.15 32.37 -4.72
CA THR A 5 1.54 31.95 -4.56
C THR A 5 1.78 31.11 -3.29
N LEU A 6 2.54 30.02 -3.43
CA LEU A 6 3.09 29.12 -2.38
C LEU A 6 3.62 29.84 -1.13
N LYS A 7 4.02 31.11 -1.27
CA LYS A 7 4.51 31.96 -0.18
C LYS A 7 3.50 32.13 0.96
N MET A 8 2.19 32.05 0.69
CA MET A 8 1.15 32.29 1.71
C MET A 8 0.88 31.06 2.61
N ARG A 9 1.08 29.83 2.09
CA ARG A 9 0.96 28.59 2.88
C ARG A 9 2.19 28.37 3.77
N GLY A 10 3.38 28.78 3.31
CA GLY A 10 4.60 28.78 4.13
C GLY A 10 4.56 29.79 5.29
N LEU A 11 3.93 30.95 5.07
CA LEU A 11 3.76 31.98 6.11
C LEU A 11 2.82 31.53 7.25
N LEU A 12 1.80 30.73 6.96
CA LEU A 12 0.93 30.12 7.99
C LEU A 12 1.63 28.98 8.76
N PHE A 13 2.56 28.27 8.14
CA PHE A 13 3.39 27.26 8.82
C PHE A 13 4.44 27.90 9.75
N LEU A 14 4.97 29.07 9.37
CA LEU A 14 5.91 29.85 10.19
C LEU A 14 5.24 30.63 11.33
N TYR A 15 3.93 30.90 11.25
CA TYR A 15 3.13 31.49 12.34
C TYR A 15 2.46 30.41 13.23
N SER A 16 3.03 29.21 13.30
CA SER A 16 2.73 28.28 14.38
C SER A 16 3.53 28.72 15.61
N THR A 17 2.83 29.05 16.69
CA THR A 17 3.35 29.40 18.03
C THR A 17 4.48 28.48 18.53
N GLN A 18 4.62 27.31 17.94
CA GLN A 18 5.62 26.29 18.25
C GLN A 18 7.06 26.67 17.82
N ASN A 19 7.26 27.35 16.68
CA ASN A 19 8.60 27.74 16.24
C ASN A 19 9.15 28.97 17.00
N LEU A 20 8.27 29.86 17.46
CA LEU A 20 8.62 31.00 18.34
C LEU A 20 9.10 30.53 19.72
N VAL A 21 8.43 29.52 20.29
CA VAL A 21 8.84 28.91 21.57
C VAL A 21 10.17 28.17 21.40
N GLY A 22 10.38 27.46 20.29
CA GLY A 22 11.65 26.81 19.97
C GLY A 22 12.81 27.80 19.81
N CYS A 23 12.60 28.92 19.11
CA CYS A 23 13.63 29.96 18.99
C CYS A 23 13.89 30.69 20.31
N LEU A 24 12.88 30.95 21.15
CA LEU A 24 13.06 31.56 22.48
C LEU A 24 13.84 30.64 23.43
N LEU A 25 13.56 29.33 23.41
CA LEU A 25 14.32 28.33 24.16
C LEU A 25 15.77 28.20 23.66
N ALA A 26 15.98 28.22 22.34
CA ALA A 26 17.31 28.20 21.75
C ALA A 26 18.11 29.47 22.10
N MET A 27 17.47 30.64 22.11
CA MET A 27 18.09 31.92 22.50
C MET A 27 18.43 31.95 24.00
N GLY A 28 17.57 31.38 24.85
CA GLY A 28 17.84 31.19 26.28
C GLY A 28 19.01 30.24 26.57
N GLY A 29 19.12 29.14 25.82
CA GLY A 29 20.26 28.23 25.89
C GLY A 29 21.58 28.89 25.45
N LEU A 30 21.53 29.74 24.42
CA LEU A 30 22.69 30.48 23.92
C LEU A 30 23.16 31.58 24.90
N GLY A 31 22.22 32.25 25.58
CA GLY A 31 22.53 33.25 26.61
C GLY A 31 23.22 32.65 27.85
N LEU A 32 22.82 31.44 28.25
CA LEU A 32 23.46 30.70 29.34
C LEU A 32 24.86 30.19 28.97
N PHE A 33 25.11 29.87 27.70
CA PHE A 33 26.42 29.45 27.18
C PHE A 33 27.48 30.56 27.25
N PHE A 34 27.12 31.80 26.92
CA PHE A 34 28.07 32.93 26.91
C PHE A 34 28.44 33.48 28.30
N SER A 35 27.74 33.06 29.36
CA SER A 35 27.98 33.48 30.75
C SER A 35 29.27 32.88 31.37
N GLY A 36 29.90 31.90 30.71
CA GLY A 36 31.21 31.37 31.11
C GLY A 36 31.20 30.43 32.33
N LEU A 37 30.02 29.90 32.71
CA LEU A 37 29.85 29.05 33.90
C LEU A 37 29.98 27.53 33.65
N ILE A 38 30.21 27.10 32.40
CA ILE A 38 29.94 25.71 31.98
C ILE A 38 31.17 25.13 31.26
N ALA A 39 32.17 24.70 32.03
CA ALA A 39 33.18 23.75 31.54
C ALA A 39 32.75 22.28 31.78
N ASP A 40 31.96 22.02 32.84
CA ASP A 40 31.67 20.66 33.31
C ASP A 40 30.28 20.09 32.96
N TRP A 41 29.35 20.89 32.42
CA TRP A 41 27.93 20.50 32.25
C TRP A 41 27.45 20.36 30.78
N TRP A 42 28.36 20.03 29.84
CA TRP A 42 28.00 19.87 28.42
C TRP A 42 27.05 18.67 28.16
N PHE A 43 27.24 17.57 28.87
CA PHE A 43 26.43 16.35 28.76
C PHE A 43 24.93 16.58 29.03
N PRO A 44 24.51 17.18 30.15
CA PRO A 44 23.08 17.41 30.44
C PRO A 44 22.42 18.38 29.46
N ILE A 45 23.16 19.30 28.85
CA ILE A 45 22.63 20.19 27.79
C ILE A 45 22.32 19.39 26.53
N VAL A 46 23.24 18.51 26.10
CA VAL A 46 23.02 17.64 24.93
C VAL A 46 21.85 16.68 25.20
N VAL A 47 21.78 16.09 26.40
CA VAL A 47 20.66 15.23 26.80
C VAL A 47 19.35 16.01 26.85
N GLY A 48 19.35 17.23 27.39
CA GLY A 48 18.17 18.11 27.42
C GLY A 48 17.70 18.50 26.03
N LEU A 49 18.60 18.91 25.14
CA LEU A 49 18.30 19.22 23.74
C LEU A 49 17.78 17.98 22.99
N TYR A 50 18.36 16.80 23.24
CA TYR A 50 17.92 15.56 22.61
C TYR A 50 16.55 15.12 23.13
N ALA A 51 16.29 15.25 24.43
CA ALA A 51 15.00 14.97 25.04
C ALA A 51 13.91 15.92 24.53
N VAL A 52 14.22 17.21 24.39
CA VAL A 52 13.31 18.20 23.80
C VAL A 52 13.05 17.90 22.32
N GLY A 53 14.09 17.53 21.55
CA GLY A 53 13.94 17.13 20.16
C GLY A 53 13.08 15.86 20.00
N TRP A 54 13.27 14.87 20.85
CA TRP A 54 12.45 13.65 20.89
C TRP A 54 10.99 13.94 21.28
N PHE A 55 10.76 14.83 22.24
CA PHE A 55 9.42 15.15 22.74
C PHE A 55 8.65 16.11 21.81
N ALA A 56 9.37 16.92 21.03
CA ALA A 56 8.79 17.88 20.08
C ALA A 56 8.46 17.27 18.71
N VAL A 57 8.91 16.05 18.40
CA VAL A 57 8.54 15.33 17.17
C VAL A 57 7.36 14.40 17.49
N PRO A 58 6.10 14.83 17.26
CA PRO A 58 5.00 13.88 17.21
C PRO A 58 5.24 12.95 16.02
N GLY A 59 5.69 11.73 16.32
CA GLY A 59 5.81 10.67 15.33
C GLY A 59 4.42 10.20 14.94
N ASP A 60 3.80 10.85 13.95
CA ASP A 60 2.58 10.37 13.31
C ASP A 60 2.88 9.13 12.46
N LYS A 61 3.23 8.05 13.14
CA LYS A 61 3.50 6.73 12.53
C LYS A 61 2.31 6.26 11.70
N GLU A 62 1.09 6.62 12.09
CA GLU A 62 -0.11 6.31 11.32
C GLU A 62 -0.16 7.03 9.97
N LEU A 63 0.31 8.28 9.90
CA LEU A 63 0.36 9.04 8.65
C LEU A 63 1.45 8.46 7.72
N GLU A 64 2.63 8.14 8.26
CA GLU A 64 3.70 7.51 7.48
C GLU A 64 3.29 6.14 6.96
N LEU A 65 2.65 5.31 7.80
CA LEU A 65 2.13 3.99 7.39
C LEU A 65 1.03 4.14 6.33
N ARG A 66 0.13 5.11 6.47
CA ARG A 66 -0.93 5.36 5.48
C ARG A 66 -0.34 5.80 4.14
N ILE A 67 0.57 6.77 4.13
CA ILE A 67 1.24 7.24 2.91
C ILE A 67 2.02 6.10 2.25
N ARG A 68 2.74 5.29 3.05
CA ARG A 68 3.46 4.11 2.56
C ARG A 68 2.51 3.10 1.93
N ASN A 69 1.39 2.82 2.59
CA ASN A 69 0.37 1.90 2.10
C ASN A 69 -0.30 2.41 0.84
N GLU A 70 -0.66 3.70 0.77
CA GLU A 70 -1.21 4.35 -0.41
C GLU A 70 -0.23 4.27 -1.60
N THR A 71 1.05 4.58 -1.36
CA THR A 71 2.10 4.49 -2.39
C THR A 71 2.30 3.04 -2.86
N THR A 72 2.38 2.08 -1.93
CA THR A 72 2.56 0.67 -2.30
C THR A 72 1.34 0.11 -3.02
N GLN A 73 0.13 0.58 -2.67
CA GLN A 73 -1.11 0.24 -3.34
C GLN A 73 -1.16 0.76 -4.77
N SER A 74 -0.76 2.02 -4.98
CA SER A 74 -0.65 2.58 -6.33
C SER A 74 0.39 1.83 -7.14
N ASP A 75 1.58 1.54 -6.58
CA ASP A 75 2.66 0.84 -7.27
C ASP A 75 2.22 -0.56 -7.74
N LEU A 76 1.49 -1.30 -6.89
CA LEU A 76 0.98 -2.64 -7.24
C LEU A 76 -0.03 -2.58 -8.40
N THR A 77 -0.90 -1.58 -8.38
CA THR A 77 -1.95 -1.40 -9.40
C THR A 77 -1.39 -0.85 -10.71
N GLU A 78 -0.46 0.09 -10.62
CA GLU A 78 0.23 0.70 -11.75
C GLU A 78 1.14 -0.33 -12.45
N GLY A 79 1.82 -1.19 -11.67
CA GLY A 79 2.67 -2.24 -12.22
C GLY A 79 1.92 -3.26 -13.10
N ILE A 80 0.70 -3.65 -12.71
CA ILE A 80 -0.12 -4.55 -13.54
C ILE A 80 -0.68 -3.84 -14.77
N GLU A 81 -1.10 -2.58 -14.65
CA GLU A 81 -1.57 -1.78 -15.78
C GLU A 81 -0.44 -1.57 -16.82
N GLU A 82 0.76 -1.23 -16.35
CA GLU A 82 1.95 -1.08 -17.18
C GLU A 82 2.34 -2.38 -17.88
N LEU A 83 2.24 -3.52 -17.18
CA LEU A 83 2.48 -4.84 -17.77
C LEU A 83 1.49 -5.13 -18.91
N ILE A 84 0.20 -4.83 -18.71
CA ILE A 84 -0.85 -5.02 -19.72
C ILE A 84 -0.58 -4.13 -20.93
N ASP A 85 -0.31 -2.84 -20.72
CA ASP A 85 -0.09 -1.88 -21.80
C ASP A 85 1.14 -2.20 -22.66
N LYS A 86 2.23 -2.66 -22.04
CA LYS A 86 3.44 -3.07 -22.78
C LYS A 86 3.23 -4.37 -23.57
N SER A 87 2.39 -5.27 -23.06
CA SER A 87 2.31 -6.65 -23.57
C SER A 87 1.13 -6.88 -24.52
N ARG A 88 0.05 -6.09 -24.41
CA ARG A 88 -1.22 -6.27 -25.17
C ARG A 88 -1.06 -6.38 -26.68
N SER A 89 -0.05 -5.73 -27.27
CA SER A 89 0.18 -5.74 -28.73
C SER A 89 0.80 -7.05 -29.24
N LYS A 90 1.46 -7.80 -28.35
CA LYS A 90 2.18 -9.05 -28.67
C LYS A 90 1.49 -10.28 -28.09
N LEU A 91 0.49 -10.09 -27.24
CA LEU A 91 -0.27 -11.16 -26.63
C LEU A 91 -1.52 -11.51 -27.45
N PRO A 92 -1.93 -12.78 -27.48
CA PRO A 92 -3.24 -13.18 -27.99
C PRO A 92 -4.36 -12.51 -27.19
N GLN A 93 -5.48 -12.20 -27.85
CA GLN A 93 -6.63 -11.52 -27.23
C GLN A 93 -7.12 -12.24 -25.96
N GLU A 94 -7.23 -13.56 -26.00
CA GLU A 94 -7.62 -14.38 -24.83
C GLU A 94 -6.70 -14.15 -23.62
N ALA A 95 -5.38 -14.01 -23.82
CA ALA A 95 -4.45 -13.77 -22.73
C ALA A 95 -4.59 -12.35 -22.16
N VAL A 96 -4.88 -11.36 -23.01
CA VAL A 96 -5.16 -9.98 -22.58
C VAL A 96 -6.44 -9.94 -21.74
N ASP A 97 -7.49 -10.65 -22.15
CA ASP A 97 -8.75 -10.72 -21.39
C ASP A 97 -8.53 -11.34 -20.01
N ARG A 98 -7.68 -12.36 -19.89
CA ARG A 98 -7.30 -12.93 -18.58
C ARG A 98 -6.50 -11.97 -17.72
N LEU A 99 -5.54 -11.24 -18.30
CA LEU A 99 -4.79 -10.24 -17.56
C LEU A 99 -5.69 -9.11 -17.04
N LEU A 100 -6.69 -8.68 -17.81
CA LEU A 100 -7.68 -7.69 -17.37
C LEU A 100 -8.54 -8.22 -16.21
N GLN A 101 -8.97 -9.48 -16.26
CA GLN A 101 -9.68 -10.11 -15.14
C GLN A 101 -8.81 -10.14 -13.87
N ILE A 102 -7.53 -10.47 -14.01
CA ILE A 102 -6.59 -10.47 -12.90
C ILE A 102 -6.39 -9.06 -12.36
N ARG A 103 -6.26 -8.05 -13.23
CA ARG A 103 -6.20 -6.63 -12.84
C ARG A 103 -7.40 -6.25 -11.98
N ASP A 104 -8.60 -6.58 -12.41
CA ASP A 104 -9.82 -6.22 -11.70
C ASP A 104 -9.87 -6.84 -10.29
N VAL A 105 -9.45 -8.10 -10.16
CA VAL A 105 -9.34 -8.78 -8.85
C VAL A 105 -8.26 -8.14 -7.97
N VAL A 106 -7.08 -7.83 -8.53
CA VAL A 106 -5.98 -7.19 -7.81
C VAL A 106 -6.39 -5.80 -7.32
N VAL A 107 -7.02 -4.99 -8.16
CA VAL A 107 -7.54 -3.66 -7.80
C VAL A 107 -8.54 -3.76 -6.66
N ALA A 108 -9.41 -4.77 -6.68
CA ALA A 108 -10.40 -4.97 -5.63
C ALA A 108 -9.77 -5.42 -4.29
N LEU A 109 -8.68 -6.20 -4.34
CA LEU A 109 -7.99 -6.71 -3.15
C LEU A 109 -6.91 -5.78 -2.60
N ALA A 110 -6.33 -4.92 -3.43
CA ALA A 110 -5.21 -4.05 -3.03
C ALA A 110 -5.53 -3.21 -1.79
N PRO A 111 -6.68 -2.52 -1.66
CA PRO A 111 -6.98 -1.76 -0.44
C PRO A 111 -7.01 -2.64 0.82
N LYS A 112 -7.56 -3.85 0.72
CA LYS A 112 -7.67 -4.79 1.85
C LYS A 112 -6.33 -5.40 2.23
N LEU A 113 -5.46 -5.64 1.25
CA LEU A 113 -4.09 -6.09 1.45
C LEU A 113 -3.33 -5.13 2.38
N PHE A 114 -3.38 -3.83 2.09
CA PHE A 114 -2.65 -2.82 2.87
C PHE A 114 -3.36 -2.41 4.16
N ALA A 115 -4.68 -2.60 4.25
CA ALA A 115 -5.44 -2.42 5.49
C ALA A 115 -5.30 -3.59 6.48
N GLY A 116 -4.60 -4.68 6.10
CA GLY A 116 -4.44 -5.87 6.93
C GLY A 116 -5.67 -6.77 6.99
N GLY A 117 -6.63 -6.60 6.07
CA GLY A 117 -7.84 -7.42 5.96
C GLY A 117 -7.66 -8.72 5.18
N ILE A 118 -6.41 -9.10 4.88
CA ILE A 118 -6.07 -10.34 4.17
C ILE A 118 -5.06 -11.11 5.02
N ALA A 119 -5.31 -12.41 5.19
CA ALA A 119 -4.39 -13.30 5.90
C ALA A 119 -2.97 -13.23 5.31
N MET A 120 -1.95 -13.25 6.19
CA MET A 120 -0.55 -13.02 5.82
C MET A 120 -0.05 -13.93 4.67
N ASN A 121 -0.44 -15.20 4.66
CA ASN A 121 -0.10 -16.14 3.59
C ASN A 121 -0.72 -15.72 2.25
N SER A 122 -2.01 -15.38 2.24
CA SER A 122 -2.73 -14.91 1.05
C SER A 122 -2.18 -13.58 0.55
N SER A 123 -1.78 -12.69 1.46
CA SER A 123 -1.13 -11.41 1.16
C SER A 123 0.21 -11.60 0.44
N ILE A 124 1.07 -12.49 0.94
CA ILE A 124 2.34 -12.83 0.30
C ILE A 124 2.10 -13.46 -1.08
N SER A 125 1.13 -14.37 -1.20
CA SER A 125 0.76 -14.97 -2.48
C SER A 125 0.28 -13.94 -3.49
N LEU A 126 -0.58 -12.99 -3.11
CA LEU A 126 -1.08 -11.91 -3.97
C LEU A 126 0.08 -11.02 -4.46
N VAL A 127 0.96 -10.57 -3.55
CA VAL A 127 2.11 -9.72 -3.90
C VAL A 127 3.06 -10.45 -4.84
N ASN A 128 3.36 -11.72 -4.58
CA ASN A 128 4.24 -12.53 -5.45
C ASN A 128 3.60 -12.77 -6.83
N ALA A 129 2.30 -13.05 -6.88
CA ALA A 129 1.59 -13.26 -8.13
C ALA A 129 1.69 -12.02 -9.04
N VAL A 130 1.49 -10.83 -8.47
CA VAL A 130 1.51 -9.56 -9.23
C VAL A 130 2.93 -9.13 -9.60
N ASN A 131 3.87 -9.17 -8.65
CA ASN A 131 5.20 -8.58 -8.86
C ASN A 131 6.21 -9.54 -9.51
N ARG A 132 5.98 -10.85 -9.43
CA ARG A 132 6.93 -11.86 -9.91
C ARG A 132 6.29 -12.79 -10.92
N ASP A 133 5.27 -13.55 -10.50
CA ASP A 133 4.82 -14.70 -11.28
C ASP A 133 4.12 -14.27 -12.58
N LEU A 134 3.26 -13.24 -12.55
CA LEU A 134 2.61 -12.69 -13.75
C LEU A 134 3.61 -12.09 -14.76
N PRO A 135 4.49 -11.14 -14.36
CA PRO A 135 5.51 -10.59 -15.27
C PRO A 135 6.39 -11.68 -15.86
N GLU A 136 6.78 -12.69 -15.07
CA GLU A 136 7.63 -13.79 -15.52
C GLU A 136 6.91 -14.67 -16.56
N THR A 137 5.67 -15.08 -16.30
CA THR A 137 4.85 -15.87 -17.23
C THR A 137 4.66 -15.14 -18.56
N VAL A 138 4.32 -13.85 -18.53
CA VAL A 138 4.15 -13.02 -19.74
C VAL A 138 5.48 -12.89 -20.49
N GLN A 139 6.57 -12.58 -19.79
CA GLN A 139 7.90 -12.45 -20.43
C GLN A 139 8.37 -13.76 -21.06
N ASN A 140 8.14 -14.90 -20.41
CA ASN A 140 8.51 -16.21 -20.94
C ASN A 140 7.79 -16.51 -22.26
N TYR A 141 6.52 -16.12 -22.39
CA TYR A 141 5.80 -16.20 -23.66
C TYR A 141 6.36 -15.22 -24.70
N LEU A 142 6.61 -13.97 -24.32
CA LEU A 142 7.10 -12.93 -25.24
C LEU A 142 8.52 -13.18 -25.78
N ARG A 143 9.31 -14.03 -25.11
CA ARG A 143 10.63 -14.49 -25.60
C ARG A 143 10.50 -15.45 -26.79
N LEU A 144 9.35 -16.09 -26.97
CA LEU A 144 9.14 -17.03 -28.06
C LEU A 144 8.76 -16.28 -29.35
N PRO A 145 9.30 -16.66 -30.52
CA PRO A 145 8.83 -16.15 -31.80
C PRO A 145 7.33 -16.45 -31.98
N ALA A 146 6.53 -15.45 -32.37
CA ALA A 146 5.07 -15.58 -32.45
C ALA A 146 4.59 -16.75 -33.34
N ALA A 147 5.30 -17.02 -34.43
CA ALA A 147 5.04 -18.17 -35.31
C ALA A 147 5.28 -19.51 -34.60
N PHE A 148 6.31 -19.60 -33.74
CA PHE A 148 6.61 -20.79 -32.96
C PHE A 148 5.57 -21.02 -31.86
N ALA A 149 5.16 -19.95 -31.17
CA ALA A 149 4.20 -20.01 -30.07
C ALA A 149 2.79 -20.52 -30.46
N THR A 150 2.44 -20.38 -31.75
CA THR A 150 1.13 -20.76 -32.29
C THR A 150 1.17 -22.11 -33.01
N LEU A 151 2.26 -22.41 -33.74
CA LEU A 151 2.33 -23.56 -34.63
C LEU A 151 3.02 -24.78 -34.00
N HIS A 152 3.87 -24.59 -32.99
CA HIS A 152 4.61 -25.68 -32.37
C HIS A 152 3.99 -26.13 -31.05
N VAL A 153 3.73 -27.43 -30.98
CA VAL A 153 3.36 -28.13 -29.76
C VAL A 153 4.64 -28.35 -28.96
N ILE A 154 4.69 -27.86 -27.72
CA ILE A 154 5.92 -27.92 -26.90
C ILE A 154 5.83 -29.01 -25.84
N ASP A 155 4.72 -29.04 -25.09
CA ASP A 155 4.56 -29.93 -23.95
C ASP A 155 3.13 -30.47 -23.90
N ASN A 156 3.03 -31.78 -23.64
CA ASN A 156 1.78 -32.49 -23.40
C ASN A 156 0.68 -32.30 -24.48
N GLY A 157 1.07 -32.07 -25.75
CA GLY A 157 0.12 -31.83 -26.84
C GLY A 157 -0.36 -30.37 -26.98
N LYS A 158 0.10 -29.46 -26.11
CA LYS A 158 -0.33 -28.05 -26.09
C LYS A 158 0.67 -27.11 -26.76
N THR A 159 0.15 -26.04 -27.36
CA THR A 159 0.96 -24.93 -27.90
C THR A 159 1.39 -23.97 -26.79
N SER A 160 2.40 -23.13 -27.04
CA SER A 160 2.82 -22.11 -26.07
C SER A 160 1.69 -21.13 -25.71
N LYS A 161 0.82 -20.84 -26.68
CA LYS A 161 -0.38 -20.03 -26.45
C LYS A 161 -1.30 -20.68 -25.41
N GLN A 162 -1.61 -21.97 -25.58
CA GLN A 162 -2.50 -22.68 -24.66
C GLN A 162 -1.89 -22.77 -23.26
N LEU A 163 -0.60 -23.06 -23.18
CA LEU A 163 0.11 -23.12 -21.89
C LEU A 163 0.11 -21.77 -21.16
N LEU A 164 0.28 -20.65 -21.88
CA LEU A 164 0.16 -19.32 -21.30
C LEU A 164 -1.25 -19.10 -20.71
N ILE A 165 -2.29 -19.41 -21.48
CA ILE A 165 -3.68 -19.22 -21.04
C ILE A 165 -3.96 -20.07 -19.80
N ASP A 166 -3.55 -21.33 -19.79
CA ASP A 166 -3.71 -22.22 -18.63
C ASP A 166 -3.03 -21.66 -17.37
N GLN A 167 -1.83 -21.09 -17.52
CA GLN A 167 -1.10 -20.47 -16.40
C GLN A 167 -1.81 -19.21 -15.89
N LEU A 168 -2.30 -18.36 -16.78
CA LEU A 168 -3.08 -17.18 -16.41
C LEU A 168 -4.41 -17.56 -15.74
N ASP A 169 -5.07 -18.61 -16.22
CA ASP A 169 -6.30 -19.15 -15.63
C ASP A 169 -6.06 -19.70 -14.22
N LEU A 170 -4.92 -20.39 -14.01
CA LEU A 170 -4.52 -20.87 -12.69
C LEU A 170 -4.29 -19.70 -11.73
N LEU A 171 -3.57 -18.67 -12.16
CA LEU A 171 -3.32 -17.46 -11.36
C LEU A 171 -4.63 -16.74 -11.03
N SER A 172 -5.49 -16.51 -12.04
CA SER A 172 -6.80 -15.89 -11.84
C SER A 172 -7.65 -16.68 -10.85
N GLY A 173 -7.72 -18.02 -11.00
CA GLY A 173 -8.49 -18.87 -10.10
C GLY A 173 -8.00 -18.83 -8.65
N GLN A 174 -6.69 -18.74 -8.43
CA GLN A 174 -6.12 -18.58 -7.08
C GLN A 174 -6.50 -17.22 -6.47
N LEU A 175 -6.35 -16.13 -7.24
CA LEU A 175 -6.68 -14.79 -6.78
C LEU A 175 -8.18 -14.63 -6.48
N SER A 176 -9.04 -15.21 -7.31
CA SER A 176 -10.49 -15.23 -7.08
C SER A 176 -10.86 -15.98 -5.80
N LYS A 177 -10.18 -17.09 -5.47
CA LYS A 177 -10.39 -17.81 -4.19
C LYS A 177 -9.98 -16.97 -2.98
N ILE A 178 -8.86 -16.24 -3.10
CA ILE A 178 -8.45 -15.28 -2.06
C ILE A 178 -9.54 -14.23 -1.90
N ALA A 179 -10.04 -13.65 -3.00
CA ALA A 179 -11.09 -12.66 -2.95
C ALA A 179 -12.37 -13.18 -2.30
N GLU A 180 -12.83 -14.37 -2.69
CA GLU A 180 -14.00 -15.02 -2.09
C GLU A 180 -13.83 -15.23 -0.58
N SER A 181 -12.64 -15.69 -0.14
CA SER A 181 -12.36 -15.90 1.28
C SER A 181 -12.43 -14.61 2.09
N VAL A 182 -11.91 -13.51 1.53
CA VAL A 182 -11.92 -12.18 2.16
C VAL A 182 -13.34 -11.63 2.24
N TYR A 183 -14.11 -11.71 1.16
CA TYR A 183 -15.50 -11.24 1.16
C TYR A 183 -16.41 -12.05 2.08
N LYS A 184 -16.14 -13.35 2.23
CA LYS A 184 -16.86 -14.19 3.18
C LYS A 184 -16.59 -13.77 4.62
N GLU A 185 -15.34 -13.48 4.96
CA GLU A 185 -14.97 -12.98 6.29
C GLU A 185 -15.63 -11.63 6.60
N ASP A 186 -15.66 -10.72 5.62
CA ASP A 186 -16.39 -9.44 5.75
C ASP A 186 -17.89 -9.65 5.97
N ALA A 187 -18.51 -10.57 5.21
CA ALA A 187 -19.92 -10.88 5.33
C ALA A 187 -20.26 -11.48 6.72
N ASP A 188 -19.42 -12.39 7.21
CA ASP A 188 -19.55 -12.97 8.54
C ASP A 188 -19.43 -11.89 9.64
N ALA A 189 -18.50 -10.94 9.49
CA ALA A 189 -18.34 -9.81 10.40
C ALA A 189 -19.59 -8.91 10.43
N LEU A 190 -20.22 -8.66 9.28
CA LEU A 190 -21.48 -7.90 9.19
C LEU A 190 -22.63 -8.61 9.92
N VAL A 191 -22.75 -9.93 9.76
CA VAL A 191 -23.78 -10.72 10.45
C VAL A 191 -23.59 -10.72 11.96
N VAL A 192 -22.34 -10.85 12.44
CA VAL A 192 -22.02 -10.78 13.86
C VAL A 192 -22.38 -9.41 14.45
N ASN A 193 -22.03 -8.32 13.76
CA ASN A 193 -22.37 -6.96 14.20
C ASN A 193 -23.89 -6.75 14.27
N GLY A 194 -24.63 -7.23 13.27
CA GLY A 194 -26.10 -7.18 13.27
C GLY A 194 -26.73 -7.85 14.50
N ARG A 195 -26.22 -9.03 14.89
CA ARG A 195 -26.68 -9.74 16.10
C ARG A 195 -26.36 -8.97 17.37
N PHE A 196 -25.15 -8.41 17.49
CA PHE A 196 -24.76 -7.61 18.64
C PHE A 196 -25.65 -6.36 18.81
N LEU A 197 -25.97 -5.67 17.72
CA LEU A 197 -26.86 -4.51 17.77
C LEU A 197 -28.26 -4.91 18.25
N GLN A 198 -28.82 -6.01 17.73
CA GLN A 198 -30.10 -6.53 18.20
C GLN A 198 -30.08 -6.81 19.71
N GLU A 199 -29.10 -7.56 20.20
CA GLU A 199 -28.96 -7.88 21.64
C GLU A 199 -28.85 -6.60 22.49
N LYS A 200 -28.08 -5.61 22.05
CA LYS A 200 -27.92 -4.33 22.77
C LYS A 200 -29.23 -3.53 22.82
N PHE A 201 -29.98 -3.45 21.73
CA PHE A 201 -31.25 -2.70 21.70
C PHE A 201 -32.39 -3.44 22.43
N HIS A 202 -32.39 -4.78 22.41
CA HIS A 202 -33.29 -5.58 23.23
C HIS A 202 -33.02 -5.37 24.73
N ALA A 203 -31.76 -5.39 25.17
CA ALA A 203 -31.40 -5.15 26.57
C ALA A 203 -31.80 -3.75 27.08
N VAL A 204 -31.75 -2.72 26.23
CA VAL A 204 -32.17 -1.35 26.60
C VAL A 204 -33.70 -1.24 26.70
N SER A 205 -34.45 -1.98 25.88
CA SER A 205 -35.93 -1.98 25.91
C SER A 205 -36.55 -2.63 27.16
N PHE A 206 -35.78 -3.40 27.94
CA PHE A 206 -36.23 -4.03 29.19
C PHE A 206 -36.03 -3.15 30.44
N ILE A 207 -35.43 -1.95 30.32
CA ILE A 207 -35.14 -1.04 31.44
C ILE A 207 -36.09 0.19 31.45
N GLY A 208 -37.09 0.25 30.55
CA GLY A 208 -38.15 1.26 30.54
C GLY A 208 -39.48 0.71 31.01
#